data_AF-A0A925YDM6-F1
#
_entry.id   AF-A0A925YDM6-F1
#
_cell.length_a   1.000
_cell.length_b   1.000
_cell.length_c   1.000
_cell.angle_alpha   90.00
_cell.angle_beta   90.00
_cell.angle_gamma   90.00
#
_symmetry.space_group_name_H-M   'P 1'
#
loop_
_entity.id
_entity.type
_entity.pdbx_description
1 polymer ?
#
loop_
_entity_poly.entity_id
_entity_poly.type
_entity_poly.pdbx_seq_one_letter_code
_entity_poly.pdbx_strand_id
1 'polypeptide(L)' 'MEWPSYYSLPPFFTLQPVPNTRQKQLQMWTELVLLYQKHHNKTQIVV' A
#
# COMPACT_ATOMS: atom_id res chain seq x y z
N MET A 1 16.23 0.27 -1.50
CA MET A 1 14.78 0.03 -1.59
C MET A 1 14.18 1.32 -2.07
N GLU A 2 13.54 1.31 -3.23
CA GLU A 2 12.79 2.49 -3.70
C GLU A 2 11.33 2.29 -3.33
N TRP A 3 10.75 3.33 -2.72
CA TRP A 3 9.33 3.34 -2.40
C TRP A 3 8.52 3.65 -3.66
N PRO A 4 7.32 3.07 -3.82
CA PRO A 4 6.44 3.46 -4.91
C PRO A 4 6.14 4.95 -4.88
N SER A 5 6.01 5.58 -6.05
CA SER A 5 5.75 7.03 -6.15
C SER A 5 4.51 7.47 -5.37
N TYR A 6 3.48 6.61 -5.33
CA TYR A 6 2.24 6.85 -4.59
C TYR A 6 2.40 6.88 -3.07
N TYR A 7 3.49 6.33 -2.51
CA TYR A 7 3.77 6.36 -1.08
C TYR A 7 3.89 7.80 -0.54
N SER A 8 4.40 8.71 -1.38
CA SER A 8 4.56 10.12 -1.01
C SER A 8 3.31 10.97 -1.23
N LEU A 9 2.23 10.40 -1.78
CA LEU A 9 1.00 11.14 -2.06
C LEU A 9 0.19 11.30 -0.77
N PRO A 10 -0.10 12.54 -0.31
CA PRO A 10 -0.95 12.76 0.86
C PRO A 10 -2.30 11.99 0.85
N PRO A 11 -3.05 11.87 -0.28
CA PRO A 11 -4.30 11.13 -0.27
C PRO A 11 -4.13 9.61 -0.09
N PHE A 12 -2.93 9.06 -0.29
CA PHE A 12 -2.70 7.63 -0.21
C PHE A 12 -3.01 7.06 1.18
N PHE A 13 -2.69 7.81 2.24
CA PHE A 13 -2.94 7.41 3.63
C PHE A 13 -4.33 7.81 4.16
N THR A 14 -5.20 8.37 3.32
CA THR A 14 -6.58 8.72 3.68
C THR A 14 -7.54 7.88 2.85
N LEU A 15 -8.46 7.15 3.50
CA LEU A 15 -9.42 6.28 2.81
C LEU A 15 -10.23 7.07 1.78
N GLN A 16 -10.18 6.66 0.52
CA GLN A 16 -10.82 7.39 -0.56
C GLN A 16 -12.35 7.24 -0.50
N PRO A 17 -13.11 8.34 -0.59
CA PRO A 17 -14.56 8.28 -0.47
C PRO A 17 -15.21 7.61 -1.68
N VAL A 18 -14.65 7.81 -2.88
CA VAL A 18 -15.17 7.27 -4.14
C VAL A 18 -14.86 5.76 -4.24
N PRO A 19 -15.86 4.88 -4.49
CA PRO A 19 -15.66 3.43 -4.51
C PRO A 19 -14.57 2.95 -5.48
N ASN A 20 -14.56 3.47 -6.71
CA ASN A 20 -13.56 3.10 -7.72
C ASN A 20 -12.14 3.48 -7.28
N THR A 21 -11.97 4.70 -6.75
CA THR A 21 -10.69 5.17 -6.23
C THR A 21 -10.26 4.39 -4.99
N ARG A 22 -11.22 4.03 -4.12
CA ARG A 22 -10.98 3.19 -2.94
C ARG A 22 -10.49 1.80 -3.32
N GLN A 23 -11.11 1.18 -4.32
CA GLN A 23 -10.67 -0.12 -4.82
C GLN A 23 -9.22 -0.05 -5.31
N LYS A 24 -8.88 0.98 -6.10
CA LYS A 24 -7.50 1.22 -6.55
C LYS A 24 -6.54 1.48 -5.38
N GLN A 25 -6.97 2.23 -4.37
CA GLN A 25 -6.19 2.48 -3.17
C GLN A 25 -5.88 1.19 -2.40
N LEU A 26 -6.86 0.30 -2.23
CA LEU A 26 -6.68 -0.98 -1.55
C LEU A 26 -5.74 -1.92 -2.31
N GLN A 27 -5.78 -1.91 -3.65
CA GLN A 27 -4.81 -2.63 -4.48
C GLN A 27 -3.37 -2.12 -4.23
N MET A 28 -3.17 -0.80 -4.26
CA MET A 28 -1.86 -0.20 -3.98
C MET A 28 -1.38 -0.48 -2.55
N TRP A 29 -2.28 -0.51 -1.56
CA TRP A 29 -1.93 -0.93 -0.19
C TRP A 29 -1.48 -2.38 -0.13
N THR A 30 -2.18 -3.27 -0.84
CA THR A 30 -1.82 -4.70 -0.90
C THR A 30 -0.42 -4.87 -1.49
N GLU A 31 -0.13 -4.20 -2.60
CA GLU A 31 1.20 -4.20 -3.23
C GLU A 31 2.28 -3.66 -2.29
N LEU A 32 2.03 -2.52 -1.65
CA LEU A 32 2.98 -1.89 -0.72
C LEU A 32 3.36 -2.82 0.44
N VAL A 33 2.36 -3.47 1.05
CA VAL A 33 2.57 -4.40 2.17
C VAL A 33 3.39 -5.61 1.70
N LEU A 34 3.08 -6.19 0.54
CA LEU A 34 3.83 -7.32 -0.01
C LEU A 34 5.28 -6.94 -0.35
N LEU A 35 5.50 -5.77 -0.95
CA LEU A 35 6.84 -5.23 -1.24
C LEU A 35 7.66 -5.07 0.04
N TYR A 36 7.06 -4.53 1.10
CA TYR A 36 7.71 -4.39 2.39
C TYR A 36 8.08 -5.74 3.00
N GLN A 37 7.14 -6.69 3.03
CA GLN A 37 7.38 -8.04 3.56
C GLN A 37 8.49 -8.77 2.79
N LYS A 38 8.47 -8.70 1.46
CA LYS A 38 9.51 -9.25 0.59
C LYS A 38 10.88 -8.63 0.86
N HIS A 39 10.95 -7.30 1.04
CA HIS A 39 12.21 -6.64 1.36
C HIS A 39 12.80 -7.11 2.70
N HIS A 40 11.94 -7.39 3.68
CA HIS A 40 12.36 -7.87 4.99
C HIS A 40 12.44 -9.40 5.11
N ASN A 41 12.24 -10.15 4.03
CA ASN A 41 12.16 -11.62 4.02
C ASN A 41 11.19 -12.19 5.08
N LYS A 42 10.06 -11.51 5.29
CA LYS A 42 9.01 -11.92 6.20
C LYS A 42 7.82 -12.46 5.42
N THR A 43 7.17 -13.50 5.95
CA THR A 43 6.01 -14.15 5.34
C THR A 43 4.73 -13.98 6.18
N GLN A 44 4.87 -13.37 7.35
CA GLN A 44 3.80 -13.20 8.33
C GLN A 44 3.66 -11.73 8.69
N ILE A 45 2.43 -11.25 8.73
CA ILE A 45 2.06 -9.94 9.24
C ILE A 45 1.40 -10.16 10.58
N VAL A 46 1.94 -9.53 11.63
CA VAL A 46 1.29 -9.48 12.93
C VAL A 46 0.48 -8.18 12.96
N VAL A 47 -0.82 -8.30 13.20
CA VAL A 47 -1.79 -7.18 13.27
C VAL A 47 -2.12 -6.91 14.74
#